data_AF-A0A496ZZ12-F1
#
_entry.id   AF-A0A496ZZ12-F1
#
_cell.length_a   1.000
_cell.length_b   1.000
_cell.length_c   1.000
_cell.angle_alpha   90.00
_cell.angle_beta   90.00
_cell.angle_gamma   90.00
#
_symmetry.space_group_name_H-M   'P 1'
#
loop_
_entity.id
_entity.type
_entity.pdbx_description
1 polymer ?
#
loop_
_entity_poly.entity_id
_entity_poly.type
_entity_poly.pdbx_seq_one_letter_code
_entity_poly.pdbx_strand_id
1 'polypeptide(L)'
;MFEPRPKQQEVLEYRGGKMGVSAVPGSGKTYTLSYLAAQLVASGMLEDDHEVLVVTLVNSAVDNFAGRVAGFVKERGLLPNLGYRVRTLHGLAHDVVRERPALVGLADDFQIVDERESDRILQEA
;
A
#
# COMPACT_ATOMS: atom_id res chain seq x y z
N MET A 1 -23.01 6.95 0.01
CA MET A 1 -22.53 6.87 1.40
C MET A 1 -22.29 5.41 1.73
N PHE A 2 -21.17 5.06 2.35
CA PHE A 2 -20.83 3.67 2.69
C PHE A 2 -21.55 3.24 3.97
N GLU A 3 -22.31 2.14 3.92
CA GLU A 3 -22.97 1.54 5.08
C GLU A 3 -22.24 0.24 5.48
N PRO A 4 -21.34 0.28 6.48
CA PRO A 4 -20.60 -0.90 6.91
C PRO A 4 -21.48 -1.86 7.72
N ARG A 5 -21.34 -3.17 7.44
CA ARG A 5 -21.90 -4.25 8.29
C ARG A 5 -21.20 -4.27 9.66
N PRO A 6 -21.78 -4.92 10.70
CA PRO A 6 -21.21 -4.91 12.06
C PRO A 6 -19.72 -5.27 12.12
N LYS A 7 -19.29 -6.37 11.50
CA LYS A 7 -17.85 -6.74 11.46
C LYS A 7 -16.97 -5.77 10.67
N GLN A 8 -17.54 -5.01 9.74
CA GLN A 8 -16.79 -3.98 9.03
C GLN A 8 -16.67 -2.74 9.92
N GLN A 9 -17.69 -2.40 10.71
CA GLN A 9 -17.63 -1.32 11.70
C GLN A 9 -16.50 -1.56 12.70
N GLU A 10 -16.37 -2.79 13.22
CA GLU A 10 -15.26 -3.18 14.11
C GLU A 10 -13.87 -2.89 13.49
N VAL A 11 -13.71 -3.08 12.16
CA VAL A 11 -12.47 -2.75 11.46
C VAL A 11 -12.27 -1.23 11.34
N LEU A 12 -13.34 -0.46 11.14
CA LEU A 12 -13.29 1.00 11.04
C LEU A 12 -13.07 1.70 12.39
N GLU A 13 -13.33 1.00 13.48
CA GLU A 13 -13.04 1.45 14.84
C GLU A 13 -11.56 1.30 15.23
N TYR A 14 -10.71 0.77 14.34
CA TYR A 14 -9.27 0.69 14.57
C TYR A 14 -8.67 2.07 14.94
N ARG A 15 -7.92 2.11 16.05
CA ARG A 15 -7.21 3.32 16.53
C ARG A 15 -5.71 3.11 16.73
N GLY A 16 -5.21 1.87 16.66
CA GLY A 16 -3.81 1.55 16.86
C GLY A 16 -3.59 0.10 17.26
N GLY A 17 -2.32 -0.30 17.37
CA GLY A 17 -1.93 -1.67 17.73
C GLY A 17 -1.96 -2.64 16.55
N LYS A 18 -2.18 -3.92 16.82
CA LYS A 18 -2.28 -4.96 15.78
C LYS A 18 -3.73 -5.43 15.68
N MET A 19 -4.25 -5.55 14.46
CA MET A 19 -5.59 -6.08 14.20
C MET A 19 -5.51 -7.15 13.11
N GLY A 20 -6.14 -8.30 13.37
CA GLY A 20 -6.30 -9.38 12.39
C GLY A 20 -7.73 -9.42 11.89
N VAL A 21 -7.93 -9.41 10.56
CA VAL A 21 -9.26 -9.46 9.95
C VAL A 21 -9.40 -10.77 9.18
N SER A 22 -10.12 -11.74 9.76
CA SER A 22 -10.47 -12.97 9.05
C SER A 22 -11.61 -12.69 8.06
N ALA A 23 -11.43 -13.10 6.80
CA ALA A 23 -12.39 -12.71 5.78
C ALA A 23 -12.43 -13.66 4.57
N VAL A 24 -13.64 -14.09 4.24
CA VAL A 24 -13.96 -14.97 3.10
C VAL A 24 -14.02 -14.22 1.76
N PRO A 25 -13.93 -14.89 0.60
CA PRO A 25 -14.18 -14.27 -0.70
C PRO A 25 -15.51 -13.49 -0.72
N GLY A 26 -15.53 -12.32 -1.37
CA GLY A 26 -16.72 -11.48 -1.45
C GLY A 26 -17.09 -10.70 -0.18
N SER A 27 -16.34 -10.81 0.92
CA SER A 27 -16.67 -10.14 2.18
C SER A 27 -16.47 -8.61 2.20
N GLY A 28 -16.08 -8.00 1.08
CA GLY A 28 -15.85 -6.55 1.02
C GLY A 28 -14.55 -6.05 1.65
N LYS A 29 -13.57 -6.92 1.95
CA LYS A 29 -12.26 -6.57 2.54
C LYS A 29 -11.62 -5.35 1.91
N THR A 30 -11.44 -5.37 0.59
CA THR A 30 -10.75 -4.32 -0.14
C THR A 30 -11.46 -2.98 0.02
N TYR A 31 -12.80 -2.99 0.04
CA TYR A 31 -13.58 -1.77 0.29
C TYR A 31 -13.37 -1.27 1.72
N THR A 32 -13.56 -2.12 2.72
CA THR A 32 -13.42 -1.76 4.14
C THR A 32 -12.02 -1.25 4.46
N LEU A 33 -10.97 -1.94 3.98
CA LEU A 33 -9.58 -1.54 4.22
C LEU A 33 -9.19 -0.26 3.47
N SER A 34 -9.69 -0.05 2.24
CA SER A 34 -9.49 1.22 1.53
C SER A 34 -10.17 2.38 2.25
N TYR A 35 -11.37 2.14 2.79
CA TYR A 35 -12.10 3.14 3.56
C TYR A 35 -11.39 3.46 4.89
N LEU A 36 -10.89 2.43 5.59
CA LEU A 36 -10.08 2.62 6.79
C LEU A 36 -8.82 3.42 6.49
N ALA A 37 -8.09 3.10 5.41
CA ALA A 37 -6.91 3.85 5.01
C ALA A 37 -7.24 5.34 4.79
N ALA A 38 -8.30 5.64 4.03
CA ALA A 38 -8.75 7.03 3.84
C ALA A 38 -9.20 7.71 5.14
N GLN A 39 -9.83 6.98 6.06
CA GLN A 39 -10.19 7.49 7.39
C GLN A 39 -8.94 7.82 8.23
N LEU A 40 -7.91 6.98 8.19
CA LEU A 40 -6.65 7.22 8.89
C LEU A 40 -5.92 8.45 8.32
N VAL A 41 -5.86 8.59 6.99
CA VAL A 41 -5.31 9.81 6.35
C VAL A 41 -6.06 11.06 6.81
N ALA A 42 -7.39 11.00 6.87
CA ALA A 42 -8.22 12.15 7.24
C ALA A 42 -8.33 12.39 8.76
N SER A 43 -7.78 11.51 9.59
CA SER A 43 -8.01 11.53 11.04
C SER A 43 -7.22 12.60 11.80
N GLY A 44 -6.19 13.19 11.18
CA GLY A 44 -5.23 14.07 11.85
C GLY A 44 -4.30 13.34 12.83
N MET A 45 -4.26 12.00 12.81
CA MET A 45 -3.36 11.19 13.64
C MET A 45 -1.96 11.00 13.03
N LEU A 46 -1.74 11.46 11.80
CA LEU A 46 -0.45 11.38 11.12
C LEU A 46 0.36 12.64 11.43
N GLU A 47 1.64 12.48 11.74
CA GLU A 47 2.61 13.57 11.76
C GLU A 47 2.94 13.99 10.32
N ASP A 48 3.56 15.16 10.14
CA ASP A 48 3.80 15.74 8.81
C ASP A 48 4.66 14.85 7.89
N ASP A 49 5.47 13.95 8.45
CA ASP A 49 6.32 12.99 7.75
C ASP A 49 5.78 11.54 7.75
N HIS A 50 4.56 11.33 8.25
CA HIS A 50 3.91 10.02 8.28
C HIS A 50 2.93 9.80 7.13
N GLU A 51 2.85 8.55 6.66
CA GLU A 51 1.87 8.13 5.66
C GLU A 51 1.23 6.77 6.02
N VAL A 52 0.03 6.53 5.51
CA VAL A 52 -0.59 5.19 5.57
C VAL A 52 -0.02 4.32 4.46
N LEU A 53 0.69 3.26 4.83
CA LEU A 53 1.22 2.29 3.86
C LEU A 53 0.27 1.08 3.71
N VAL A 54 -0.18 0.83 2.49
CA VAL A 54 -0.93 -0.38 2.10
C VAL A 54 -0.03 -1.29 1.26
N VAL A 55 0.17 -2.52 1.72
CA VAL A 55 1.00 -3.52 1.03
C VAL A 55 0.14 -4.68 0.55
N THR A 56 0.32 -5.07 -0.71
CA THR A 56 -0.39 -6.18 -1.35
C THR A 56 0.55 -7.10 -2.14
N LEU A 57 0.04 -8.18 -2.72
CA LEU A 57 0.85 -9.16 -3.47
C LEU A 57 1.01 -8.78 -4.95
N VAL A 58 -0.04 -8.28 -5.58
CA VAL A 58 -0.12 -8.11 -7.05
C VAL A 58 -0.39 -6.67 -7.44
N ASN A 59 0.12 -6.26 -8.61
CA ASN A 59 -0.04 -4.89 -9.12
C ASN A 59 -1.51 -4.52 -9.35
N SER A 60 -2.34 -5.45 -9.83
CA SER A 60 -3.78 -5.18 -10.01
C SER A 60 -4.49 -4.82 -8.70
N ALA A 61 -4.00 -5.33 -7.56
CA ALA A 61 -4.51 -4.94 -6.25
C ALA A 61 -3.98 -3.55 -5.83
N VAL A 62 -2.75 -3.19 -6.20
CA VAL A 62 -2.21 -1.83 -5.98
C VAL A 62 -3.11 -0.82 -6.66
N ASP A 63 -3.40 -1.01 -7.95
CA ASP A 63 -4.26 -0.10 -8.72
C ASP A 63 -5.66 0.01 -8.12
N ASN A 64 -6.22 -1.12 -7.68
CA ASN A 64 -7.54 -1.16 -7.05
C ASN A 64 -7.59 -0.40 -5.72
N PHE A 65 -6.61 -0.61 -4.85
CA PHE A 65 -6.51 0.10 -3.57
C PHE A 65 -6.25 1.59 -3.79
N ALA A 66 -5.28 1.94 -4.64
CA ALA A 66 -4.93 3.33 -4.92
C ALA A 66 -6.12 4.14 -5.43
N GLY A 67 -6.87 3.60 -6.40
CA GLY A 67 -8.06 4.26 -6.94
C GLY A 67 -9.18 4.43 -5.90
N ARG A 68 -9.41 3.43 -5.05
CA ARG A 68 -10.46 3.50 -4.00
C ARG A 68 -10.09 4.49 -2.90
N VAL A 69 -8.86 4.42 -2.39
CA VAL A 69 -8.39 5.34 -1.36
C VAL A 69 -8.44 6.77 -1.89
N ALA A 70 -7.95 7.01 -3.11
CA ALA A 70 -8.03 8.33 -3.76
C ALA A 70 -9.46 8.87 -3.82
N GLY A 71 -10.42 8.02 -4.21
CA GLY A 71 -11.84 8.37 -4.22
C GLY A 71 -12.36 8.79 -2.85
N PHE A 72 -12.11 7.98 -1.81
CA PHE A 72 -12.56 8.26 -0.45
C PHE A 72 -11.88 9.47 0.20
N VAL A 73 -10.61 9.71 -0.11
CA VAL A 73 -9.87 10.90 0.32
C VAL A 73 -10.47 12.15 -0.33
N LYS A 74 -10.77 12.08 -1.64
CA LYS A 74 -11.42 13.17 -2.38
C LYS A 74 -12.83 13.48 -1.86
N GLU A 75 -13.62 12.45 -1.54
CA GLU A 75 -14.96 12.62 -0.93
C GLU A 75 -14.92 13.36 0.42
N ARG A 76 -13.77 13.36 1.10
CA ARG A 76 -13.54 14.08 2.36
C ARG A 76 -12.95 15.49 2.15
N GLY A 77 -12.82 15.94 0.90
CA GLY A 77 -12.27 17.26 0.57
C GLY A 77 -10.74 17.35 0.63
N LEU A 78 -10.04 16.21 0.71
CA LEU A 78 -8.59 16.15 0.74
C LEU A 78 -8.00 15.89 -0.66
N LEU A 79 -6.73 16.24 -0.86
CA LEU A 79 -6.02 15.97 -2.10
C LEU A 79 -5.76 14.46 -2.25
N PRO A 80 -6.17 13.82 -3.36
CA PRO A 80 -5.90 12.41 -3.60
C PRO A 80 -4.40 12.16 -3.75
N ASN A 81 -3.96 10.93 -3.42
CA ASN A 81 -2.55 10.49 -3.45
C ASN A 81 -1.60 11.22 -2.48
N LEU A 82 -2.13 11.89 -1.46
CA LEU A 82 -1.34 12.49 -0.38
C LEU A 82 -1.63 11.77 0.96
N GLY A 83 -0.60 11.56 1.78
CA GLY A 83 -0.72 10.94 3.11
C GLY A 83 -0.89 9.42 3.09
N TYR A 84 -0.78 8.75 1.94
CA TYR A 84 -0.76 7.29 1.84
C TYR A 84 0.06 6.82 0.65
N ARG A 85 0.52 5.57 0.73
CA ARG A 85 1.19 4.85 -0.34
C ARG A 85 0.64 3.45 -0.48
N VAL A 86 0.54 2.97 -1.72
CA VAL A 86 0.15 1.59 -2.03
C VAL A 86 1.27 0.91 -2.81
N ARG A 87 1.77 -0.22 -2.32
CA ARG A 87 2.87 -0.99 -2.92
C ARG A 87 2.58 -2.48 -2.94
N THR A 88 3.25 -3.20 -3.83
CA THR A 88 3.45 -4.64 -3.63
C THR A 88 4.53 -4.89 -2.58
N LEU A 89 4.67 -6.11 -2.08
CA LEU A 89 5.82 -6.48 -1.23
C LEU A 89 7.16 -6.20 -1.93
N HIS A 90 7.30 -6.59 -3.19
CA HIS A 90 8.51 -6.32 -3.97
C HIS A 90 8.71 -4.82 -4.23
N GLY A 91 7.64 -4.08 -4.50
CA GLY A 91 7.71 -2.62 -4.68
C GLY A 91 8.17 -1.91 -3.40
N LEU A 92 7.68 -2.34 -2.23
CA LEU A 92 8.14 -1.82 -0.95
C LEU A 92 9.61 -2.17 -0.70
N ALA A 93 10.01 -3.42 -0.96
CA ALA A 93 11.41 -3.83 -0.81
C ALA A 93 12.34 -2.99 -1.70
N HIS A 94 11.92 -2.72 -2.94
CA HIS A 94 12.66 -1.86 -3.85
C HIS A 94 12.76 -0.42 -3.33
N ASP A 95 11.65 0.17 -2.85
CA ASP A 95 11.65 1.51 -2.26
C ASP A 95 12.67 1.61 -1.11
N VAL A 96 12.67 0.63 -0.19
CA VAL A 96 13.58 0.57 0.97
C VAL A 96 15.05 0.48 0.54
N VAL A 97 15.37 -0.39 -0.43
CA VAL A 97 16.76 -0.53 -0.91
C VAL A 97 17.22 0.75 -1.61
N ARG A 98 16.34 1.39 -2.39
CA ARG A 98 16.64 2.60 -3.15
C ARG A 98 16.91 3.82 -2.27
N GLU A 99 16.44 3.84 -1.02
CA GLU A 99 16.79 4.91 -0.08
C GLU A 99 18.29 4.94 0.25
N ARG A 100 18.95 3.77 0.32
CA ARG A 100 20.38 3.65 0.66
C ARG A 100 21.04 2.42 -0.01
N PRO A 101 21.16 2.39 -1.35
CA PRO A 101 21.65 1.22 -2.09
C PRO A 101 23.09 0.84 -1.74
N ALA A 102 23.93 1.84 -1.41
CA ALA A 102 25.32 1.61 -1.01
C ALA A 102 25.46 0.72 0.25
N LEU A 103 24.47 0.69 1.15
CA LEU A 103 24.51 -0.17 2.34
C LEU A 103 24.46 -1.67 2.01
N VAL A 104 23.98 -2.01 0.81
CA VAL A 104 23.92 -3.38 0.29
C VAL A 104 24.85 -3.57 -0.91
N GLY A 105 25.78 -2.64 -1.14
CA GLY A 105 26.78 -2.72 -2.22
C GLY A 105 26.21 -2.51 -3.63
N LEU A 106 25.03 -1.89 -3.74
CA LEU A 106 24.42 -1.56 -5.03
C LEU A 106 24.77 -0.14 -5.47
N ALA A 107 24.82 0.07 -6.79
CA ALA A 107 24.93 1.40 -7.38
C ALA A 107 23.63 2.20 -7.19
N ASP A 108 23.72 3.53 -7.22
CA ASP A 108 22.57 4.42 -7.05
C ASP A 108 21.51 4.25 -8.17
N ASP A 109 21.93 3.76 -9.33
CA ASP A 109 21.13 3.55 -10.53
C ASP A 109 20.85 2.06 -10.81
N PHE A 110 20.99 1.18 -9.81
CA PHE A 110 20.74 -0.25 -9.99
C PHE A 110 19.36 -0.51 -10.61
N GLN A 111 19.30 -1.53 -11.47
CA GLN A 111 18.08 -1.92 -12.17
C GLN A 111 17.63 -3.31 -11.72
N ILE A 112 16.32 -3.51 -11.70
CA ILE A 112 15.74 -4.86 -11.59
C ILE A 112 15.66 -5.41 -13.01
N VAL A 113 16.43 -6.46 -13.27
CA VAL A 113 16.40 -7.17 -14.55
C VAL A 113 15.25 -8.17 -14.59
N ASP A 114 14.73 -8.44 -15.78
CA ASP A 114 13.81 -9.55 -15.98
C ASP A 114 14.57 -10.88 -16.08
N GLU A 115 13.81 -11.97 -16.10
CA GLU A 115 14.36 -13.34 -16.15
C GLU A 115 15.21 -13.55 -17.42
N ARG A 116 14.79 -13.00 -18.56
CA ARG A 116 15.50 -13.14 -19.83
C ARG A 116 16.88 -12.47 -19.79
N GLU A 117 16.93 -11.25 -19.26
CA GLU A 117 18.17 -10.50 -19.14
C GLU A 117 19.09 -11.12 -18.08
N SER A 118 18.51 -11.63 -16.98
CA SER A 118 19.25 -12.41 -15.98
C SER A 118 19.90 -13.65 -16.61
N ASP A 119 19.17 -14.43 -17.40
CA ASP A 119 19.68 -15.61 -18.09
C ASP A 119 20.80 -15.26 -19.08
N ARG A 120 20.64 -14.15 -19.80
CA ARG A 120 21.65 -13.64 -20.73
C ARG A 120 22.96 -13.33 -20.01
N ILE A 121 22.90 -12.60 -18.90
CA ILE A 121 24.08 -12.24 -18.10
C ILE A 121 24.77 -13.49 -17.55
N LEU A 122 24.01 -14.48 -17.07
CA LEU A 122 24.56 -15.72 -16.52
C LEU A 122 25.24 -16.60 -17.58
N GLN A 123 24.82 -16.52 -18.85
CA GLN A 123 25.43 -17.27 -19.95
C GLN A 123 26.66 -16.57 -20.55
N GLU A 124 26.75 -15.24 -20.43
CA GLU A 124 27.88 -14.44 -20.90
C GLU A 124 29.04 -14.36 -19.88
N ALA A 125 28.82 -14.78 -18.63
CA ALA A 125 29.80 -14.82 -17.53
C ALA A 125 30.58 -16.14 -17.46
#